data_AF-A0A7K2TEL4-F1
#
_entry.id   AF-A0A7K2TEL4-F1
#
_cell.length_a   1.000
_cell.length_b   1.000
_cell.length_c   1.000
_cell.angle_alpha   90.00
_cell.angle_beta   90.00
_cell.angle_gamma   90.00
#
_symmetry.space_group_name_H-M   'P 1'
#
loop_
_entity.id
_entity.type
_entity.pdbx_description
1 polymer ?
#
loop_
_entity_poly.entity_id
_entity_poly.type
_entity_poly.pdbx_seq_one_letter_code
_entity_poly.pdbx_strand_id
1 'polypeptide(L)'
;MVTGFVLRLIRESVPCTQAALAEVLGVDVDTLQGWESGRRPLANMRAGALLELRRRLPALGGDVALVVWLDAAMDADRIIAAGLDGEVGGPHPLAGWVHTRDTAHMLAWALNGTVPPALAGRLPRPRRGPVAVAPQLAAADRAVFFDHLRGTTEAAARQGEGGVLLHRQALYLASYDRGPDAAAWTAHTLHRRRDVLARRGWSPHWAEARSTATALARLGDPQPLLDFINRALADDDTAEAANLNYWALWLGALTLPQPDDAFMRDRDLSGWDPVTLLRGLALGLHLAPGYVDLYAHSLWALLTAFPWLPQAAGPLAGPLREQAGQLLDGAALSARSRRELAHVHYVFDHNR
;
A
#
# COMPACT_ATOMS: atom_id res chain seq x y z
N MET A 1 -12.59 7.96 -10.31
CA MET A 1 -11.90 9.26 -10.14
C MET A 1 -10.39 9.10 -10.26
N VAL A 2 -9.77 8.22 -9.46
CA VAL A 2 -8.33 7.95 -9.49
C VAL A 2 -7.91 7.36 -10.83
N THR A 3 -8.68 6.41 -11.35
CA THR A 3 -8.39 5.78 -12.66
C THR A 3 -8.40 6.81 -13.79
N GLY A 4 -9.36 7.74 -13.77
CA GLY A 4 -9.44 8.82 -14.76
C GLY A 4 -8.21 9.73 -14.72
N PHE A 5 -7.74 10.06 -13.51
CA PHE A 5 -6.52 10.84 -13.34
C PHE A 5 -5.28 10.10 -13.84
N VAL A 6 -5.14 8.81 -13.54
CA VAL A 6 -4.04 7.99 -14.08
C VAL A 6 -4.10 7.91 -15.61
N LEU A 7 -5.29 7.70 -16.21
CA LEU A 7 -5.48 7.74 -17.66
C LEU A 7 -5.02 9.08 -18.24
N ARG A 8 -5.38 10.17 -17.57
CA ARG A 8 -4.95 11.51 -17.99
C ARG A 8 -3.43 11.67 -17.95
N LEU A 9 -2.75 11.15 -16.92
CA LEU A 9 -1.29 11.16 -16.87
C LEU A 9 -0.68 10.39 -18.04
N ILE A 10 -1.25 9.23 -18.37
CA ILE A 10 -0.83 8.44 -19.54
C ILE A 10 -1.03 9.27 -20.81
N ARG A 11 -2.21 9.87 -21.03
CA ARG A 11 -2.44 10.75 -22.18
C ARG A 11 -1.41 11.88 -22.23
N GLU A 12 -1.10 12.53 -21.12
CA GLU A 12 -0.16 13.66 -21.11
C GLU A 12 1.28 13.26 -21.47
N SER A 13 1.62 11.98 -21.40
CA SER A 13 2.88 11.45 -21.93
C SER A 13 2.84 11.15 -23.44
N VAL A 14 1.65 11.05 -24.05
CA VAL A 14 1.47 10.83 -25.49
C VAL A 14 1.76 12.13 -26.25
N PRO A 15 2.58 12.12 -27.33
CA PRO A 15 2.94 13.33 -28.08
C PRO A 15 1.83 13.79 -29.05
N CYS A 16 0.57 13.80 -28.62
CA CYS A 16 -0.55 14.30 -29.41
C CYS A 16 -1.58 15.05 -28.55
N THR A 17 -2.47 15.79 -29.21
CA THR A 17 -3.55 16.50 -28.52
C THR A 17 -4.63 15.52 -28.04
N GLN A 18 -5.44 15.93 -27.07
CA GLN A 18 -6.56 15.09 -26.60
C GLN A 18 -7.55 14.77 -27.73
N ALA A 19 -7.79 15.70 -28.64
CA ALA A 19 -8.65 15.48 -29.81
C ALA A 19 -8.06 14.46 -30.79
N ALA A 20 -6.77 14.59 -31.10
CA ALA A 20 -6.07 13.63 -31.96
C ALA A 20 -6.01 12.24 -31.32
N LEU A 21 -5.81 12.14 -30.00
CA LEU A 21 -5.86 10.84 -29.32
C LEU A 21 -7.26 10.22 -29.42
N ALA A 22 -8.31 11.00 -29.20
CA ALA A 22 -9.69 10.52 -29.28
C ALA A 22 -10.02 9.98 -30.69
N GLU A 23 -9.62 10.72 -31.74
CA GLU A 23 -9.76 10.30 -33.14
C GLU A 23 -9.04 8.97 -33.40
N VAL A 24 -7.76 8.86 -32.98
CA VAL A 24 -6.99 7.63 -33.14
C VAL A 24 -7.65 6.48 -32.37
N LEU A 25 -8.14 6.72 -31.16
CA LEU A 25 -8.84 5.71 -30.36
C LEU A 25 -10.23 5.35 -30.90
N GLY A 26 -10.76 6.11 -31.87
CA GLY A 26 -12.08 5.90 -32.46
C GLY A 26 -13.22 6.27 -31.51
N VAL A 27 -13.02 7.26 -30.65
CA VAL A 27 -14.02 7.75 -29.68
C VAL A 27 -14.19 9.26 -29.76
N ASP A 28 -15.35 9.77 -29.38
CA ASP A 28 -15.55 11.22 -29.25
C ASP A 28 -14.64 11.82 -28.17
N VAL A 29 -14.22 13.07 -28.39
CA VAL A 29 -13.40 13.83 -27.42
C VAL A 29 -14.10 13.92 -26.05
N ASP A 30 -15.41 14.11 -26.04
CA ASP A 30 -16.23 14.16 -24.81
C ASP A 30 -16.21 12.82 -24.05
N THR A 31 -16.09 11.70 -24.77
CA THR A 31 -15.95 10.38 -24.16
C THR A 31 -14.61 10.25 -23.44
N LEU A 32 -13.51 10.64 -24.11
CA LEU A 32 -12.18 10.64 -23.52
C LEU A 32 -12.09 11.60 -22.32
N GLN A 33 -12.65 12.80 -22.43
CA GLN A 33 -12.75 13.74 -21.31
C GLN A 33 -13.60 13.21 -20.16
N GLY A 34 -14.69 12.50 -20.48
CA GLY A 34 -15.52 11.82 -19.50
C GLY A 34 -14.73 10.75 -18.73
N TRP A 35 -13.88 9.99 -19.40
CA TRP A 35 -12.99 9.00 -18.77
C TRP A 35 -11.95 9.68 -17.87
N GLU A 36 -11.24 10.68 -18.37
CA GLU A 36 -10.19 11.39 -17.62
C GLU A 36 -10.70 12.12 -16.37
N SER A 37 -11.90 12.70 -16.47
CA SER A 37 -12.55 13.38 -15.33
C SER A 37 -13.21 12.40 -14.35
N GLY A 38 -13.36 11.13 -14.72
CA GLY A 38 -14.12 10.15 -13.95
C GLY A 38 -15.65 10.30 -14.06
N ARG A 39 -16.18 11.27 -14.82
CA ARG A 39 -17.63 11.38 -15.10
C ARG A 39 -18.19 10.17 -15.84
N ARG A 40 -17.33 9.46 -16.58
CA ARG A 40 -17.60 8.16 -17.19
C ARG A 40 -16.53 7.18 -16.68
N PRO A 41 -16.77 6.46 -15.56
CA PRO A 41 -15.76 5.58 -14.98
C PRO A 41 -15.28 4.52 -15.97
N LEU A 42 -13.96 4.28 -16.05
CA LEU A 42 -13.41 3.20 -16.88
C LEU A 42 -13.91 1.82 -16.44
N ALA A 43 -14.28 1.66 -15.16
CA ALA A 43 -14.89 0.43 -14.64
C ALA A 43 -16.21 0.07 -15.34
N ASN A 44 -16.90 1.04 -15.98
CA ASN A 44 -18.12 0.79 -16.74
C ASN A 44 -17.85 0.41 -18.20
N MET A 45 -16.58 0.40 -18.64
CA MET A 45 -16.21 -0.05 -19.99
C MET A 45 -16.34 -1.56 -20.10
N ARG A 46 -16.66 -2.04 -21.31
CA ARG A 46 -16.57 -3.47 -21.63
C ARG A 46 -15.11 -3.92 -21.46
N ALA A 47 -14.90 -5.09 -20.85
CA ALA A 47 -13.56 -5.62 -20.57
C ALA A 47 -12.64 -5.64 -21.80
N GLY A 48 -13.16 -6.06 -22.97
CA GLY A 48 -12.39 -6.05 -24.22
C GLY A 48 -11.93 -4.66 -24.66
N ALA A 49 -12.77 -3.63 -24.47
CA ALA A 49 -12.42 -2.25 -24.80
C ALA A 49 -11.35 -1.69 -23.86
N LEU A 50 -11.39 -2.05 -22.57
CA LEU A 50 -10.36 -1.68 -21.61
C LEU A 50 -9.00 -2.34 -21.93
N LEU A 51 -9.02 -3.63 -22.29
CA LEU A 51 -7.81 -4.34 -22.72
C LEU A 51 -7.19 -3.70 -23.96
N GLU A 52 -8.03 -3.34 -24.94
CA GLU A 52 -7.56 -2.66 -26.14
C GLU A 52 -6.98 -1.29 -25.81
N LEU A 53 -7.66 -0.49 -24.99
CA LEU A 53 -7.14 0.81 -24.53
C LEU A 53 -5.75 0.66 -23.88
N ARG A 54 -5.57 -0.31 -22.98
CA ARG A 54 -4.29 -0.58 -22.31
C ARG A 54 -3.16 -0.95 -23.28
N ARG A 55 -3.46 -1.65 -24.37
CA ARG A 55 -2.48 -2.03 -25.40
C ARG A 55 -2.14 -0.88 -26.33
N ARG A 56 -3.14 -0.08 -26.70
CA ARG A 56 -2.98 1.03 -27.63
C ARG A 56 -2.25 2.22 -27.02
N LEU A 57 -2.46 2.53 -25.74
CA LEU A 57 -1.82 3.68 -25.10
C LEU A 57 -0.28 3.65 -25.21
N PRO A 58 0.43 2.55 -24.87
CA PRO A 58 1.87 2.41 -25.14
C PRO A 58 2.26 2.56 -26.61
N ALA A 59 1.50 1.93 -27.52
CA ALA A 59 1.78 1.97 -28.96
C ALA A 59 1.68 3.39 -29.54
N LEU A 60 0.91 4.26 -28.89
CA LEU A 60 0.78 5.68 -29.23
C LEU A 60 1.82 6.58 -28.54
N GLY A 61 2.71 6.01 -27.73
CA GLY A 61 3.75 6.75 -27.01
C GLY A 61 3.42 7.07 -25.55
N GLY A 62 2.38 6.45 -24.98
CA GLY A 62 2.08 6.58 -23.55
C GLY A 62 3.12 5.87 -22.69
N ASP A 63 3.45 6.45 -21.53
CA ASP A 63 4.38 5.86 -20.57
C ASP A 63 3.84 4.52 -20.04
N VAL A 64 4.50 3.43 -20.43
CA VAL A 64 4.18 2.06 -20.01
C VAL A 64 4.18 1.94 -18.48
N ALA A 65 5.06 2.67 -17.80
CA ALA A 65 5.15 2.65 -16.35
C ALA A 65 3.95 3.31 -15.66
N LEU A 66 3.12 4.09 -16.37
CA LEU A 66 1.85 4.60 -15.87
C LEU A 66 0.68 3.65 -16.16
N VAL A 67 0.72 2.92 -17.28
CA VAL A 67 -0.34 2.00 -17.70
C VAL A 67 -0.55 0.88 -16.68
N VAL A 68 0.53 0.38 -16.05
CA VAL A 68 0.45 -0.66 -15.02
C VAL A 68 -0.35 -0.24 -13.77
N TRP A 69 -0.49 1.06 -13.51
CA TRP A 69 -1.23 1.58 -12.35
C TRP A 69 -2.73 1.66 -12.55
N LEU A 70 -3.24 1.44 -13.77
CA LEU A 70 -4.67 1.46 -14.02
C LEU A 70 -5.43 0.45 -13.17
N ASP A 71 -4.87 -0.75 -12.96
CA ASP A 71 -5.51 -1.80 -12.15
C ASP A 71 -5.63 -1.38 -10.67
N ALA A 72 -4.55 -0.88 -10.07
CA ALA A 72 -4.57 -0.38 -8.69
C ALA A 72 -5.47 0.86 -8.52
N ALA A 73 -5.52 1.73 -9.53
CA ALA A 73 -6.39 2.90 -9.53
C ALA A 73 -7.88 2.51 -9.64
N MET A 74 -8.20 1.46 -10.40
CA MET A 74 -9.55 0.91 -10.51
C MET A 74 -10.00 0.25 -9.21
N ASP A 75 -9.11 -0.49 -8.55
CA ASP A 75 -9.38 -1.09 -7.23
C ASP A 75 -9.62 0.01 -6.18
N ALA A 76 -8.80 1.06 -6.18
CA ALA A 76 -9.00 2.23 -5.33
C ALA A 76 -10.35 2.92 -5.59
N ASP A 77 -10.72 3.14 -6.87
CA ASP A 77 -12.02 3.71 -7.22
C ASP A 77 -13.19 2.85 -6.72
N ARG A 78 -13.08 1.52 -6.77
CA ARG A 78 -14.10 0.59 -6.24
C ARG A 78 -14.26 0.69 -4.73
N ILE A 79 -13.14 0.79 -4.00
CA ILE A 79 -13.14 0.95 -2.53
C ILE A 79 -13.72 2.31 -2.14
N ILE A 80 -13.34 3.38 -2.85
CA ILE A 80 -13.87 4.72 -2.64
C ILE A 80 -15.39 4.74 -2.86
N ALA A 81 -15.87 4.15 -3.96
CA ALA A 81 -17.30 4.08 -4.25
C ALA A 81 -18.06 3.36 -3.12
N ALA A 82 -17.58 2.19 -2.67
CA ALA A 82 -18.19 1.47 -1.55
C ALA A 82 -18.19 2.28 -0.25
N GLY A 83 -17.14 3.06 0.03
CA GLY A 83 -17.10 3.92 1.20
C GLY A 83 -17.99 5.17 1.09
N LEU A 84 -18.31 5.64 -0.11
CA LEU A 84 -19.21 6.79 -0.32
C LEU A 84 -20.68 6.38 -0.35
N ASP A 85 -21.01 5.30 -1.05
CA ASP A 85 -22.39 4.87 -1.25
C ASP A 85 -22.97 4.14 -0.02
N GLY A 86 -22.12 3.72 0.93
CA GLY A 86 -22.51 2.93 2.09
C GLY A 86 -22.72 1.45 1.75
N GLU A 87 -23.45 0.70 2.59
CA GLU A 87 -23.75 -0.73 2.34
C GLU A 87 -24.72 -0.92 1.16
N VAL A 88 -24.21 -0.84 -0.07
CA VAL A 88 -24.94 -1.26 -1.25
C VAL A 88 -24.74 -2.78 -1.42
N GLY A 89 -25.84 -3.52 -1.47
CA GLY A 89 -25.91 -4.98 -1.37
C GLY A 89 -24.79 -5.74 -2.08
N GLY A 90 -23.93 -6.38 -1.28
CA GLY A 90 -22.79 -7.17 -1.70
C GLY A 90 -21.68 -7.13 -0.65
N PRO A 91 -20.69 -8.04 -0.70
CA PRO A 91 -19.54 -7.97 0.20
C PRO A 91 -18.72 -6.71 -0.10
N HIS A 92 -18.31 -6.00 0.95
CA HIS A 92 -17.45 -4.83 0.83
C HIS A 92 -16.15 -5.18 0.08
N PRO A 93 -15.61 -4.34 -0.83
CA PRO A 93 -14.40 -4.66 -1.60
C PRO A 93 -13.19 -5.02 -0.72
N LEU A 94 -13.08 -4.39 0.46
CA LEU A 94 -12.05 -4.70 1.46
C LEU A 94 -12.22 -6.09 2.14
N ALA A 95 -13.29 -6.82 1.85
CA ALA A 95 -13.46 -8.21 2.30
C ALA A 95 -13.07 -9.22 1.20
N GLY A 96 -12.84 -8.76 -0.03
CA GLY A 96 -12.61 -9.62 -1.18
C GLY A 96 -11.22 -10.25 -1.18
N TRP A 97 -10.19 -9.41 -1.26
CA TRP A 97 -8.78 -9.80 -1.28
C TRP A 97 -7.95 -8.91 -0.36
N VAL A 98 -6.76 -9.38 0.00
CA VAL A 98 -5.76 -8.58 0.69
C VAL A 98 -5.23 -7.51 -0.27
N HIS A 99 -5.35 -6.23 0.10
CA HIS A 99 -4.90 -5.12 -0.72
C HIS A 99 -3.38 -5.02 -0.76
N THR A 100 -2.90 -4.57 -1.91
CA THR A 100 -1.49 -4.30 -2.16
C THR A 100 -1.12 -2.88 -1.73
N ARG A 101 0.18 -2.63 -1.62
CA ARG A 101 0.69 -1.27 -1.42
C ARG A 101 0.26 -0.31 -2.53
N ASP A 102 0.15 -0.80 -3.76
CA ASP A 102 -0.20 0.03 -4.90
C ASP A 102 -1.63 0.57 -4.80
N THR A 103 -2.60 -0.30 -4.46
CA THR A 103 -3.97 0.15 -4.12
C THR A 103 -3.94 1.11 -2.93
N ALA A 104 -3.18 0.79 -1.87
CA ALA A 104 -3.09 1.64 -0.69
C ALA A 104 -2.51 3.04 -0.98
N HIS A 105 -1.53 3.13 -1.89
CA HIS A 105 -0.98 4.41 -2.34
C HIS A 105 -1.99 5.19 -3.19
N MET A 106 -2.74 4.53 -4.07
CA MET A 106 -3.81 5.17 -4.86
C MET A 106 -4.91 5.74 -3.96
N LEU A 107 -5.30 4.99 -2.92
CA LEU A 107 -6.22 5.46 -1.89
C LEU A 107 -5.65 6.65 -1.12
N ALA A 108 -4.40 6.58 -0.65
CA ALA A 108 -3.77 7.69 0.05
C ALA A 108 -3.76 8.98 -0.79
N TRP A 109 -3.47 8.85 -2.09
CA TRP A 109 -3.48 9.99 -3.00
C TRP A 109 -4.85 10.66 -3.10
N ALA A 110 -5.91 9.86 -3.18
CA ALA A 110 -7.28 10.36 -3.24
C ALA A 110 -7.78 10.92 -1.89
N LEU A 111 -7.38 10.31 -0.77
CA LEU A 111 -7.93 10.60 0.55
C LEU A 111 -7.19 11.73 1.29
N ASN A 112 -5.87 11.85 1.10
CA ASN A 112 -5.06 12.84 1.80
C ASN A 112 -4.01 13.53 0.93
N GLY A 113 -4.03 13.30 -0.39
CA GLY A 113 -3.16 13.98 -1.35
C GLY A 113 -1.73 13.41 -1.41
N THR A 114 -1.41 12.35 -0.66
CA THR A 114 -0.06 11.76 -0.69
C THR A 114 0.21 11.11 -2.03
N VAL A 115 1.12 11.69 -2.82
CA VAL A 115 1.50 11.17 -4.14
C VAL A 115 2.18 9.80 -3.99
N PRO A 116 1.77 8.77 -4.77
CA PRO A 116 2.46 7.49 -4.79
C PRO A 116 3.94 7.68 -5.15
N PRO A 117 4.90 7.16 -4.37
CA PRO A 117 6.34 7.39 -4.61
C PRO A 117 6.79 7.03 -6.04
N ALA A 118 6.22 5.96 -6.61
CA ALA A 118 6.51 5.53 -7.98
C ALA A 118 6.04 6.53 -9.06
N LEU A 119 5.12 7.43 -8.72
CA LEU A 119 4.57 8.43 -9.64
C LEU A 119 5.14 9.84 -9.43
N ALA A 120 5.89 10.09 -8.34
CA ALA A 120 6.35 11.45 -8.00
C ALA A 120 7.14 12.14 -9.12
N GLY A 121 7.98 11.40 -9.85
CA GLY A 121 8.76 11.92 -10.99
C GLY A 121 8.00 11.99 -12.33
N ARG A 122 6.73 11.58 -12.35
CA ARG A 122 5.89 11.46 -13.56
C ARG A 122 4.72 12.44 -13.58
N LEU A 123 4.60 13.27 -12.55
CA LEU A 123 3.55 14.27 -12.50
C LEU A 123 3.84 15.42 -13.49
N PRO A 124 2.83 15.84 -14.29
CA PRO A 124 2.97 16.94 -15.22
C PRO A 124 3.27 18.24 -14.47
N ARG A 125 4.05 19.12 -15.11
CA ARG A 125 4.32 20.44 -14.55
C ARG A 125 3.02 21.25 -14.39
N PRO A 126 2.89 22.06 -13.33
CA PRO A 126 1.73 22.92 -13.14
C PRO A 126 1.49 23.79 -14.39
N ARG A 127 0.27 23.72 -14.94
CA ARG A 127 -0.15 24.59 -16.05
C ARG A 127 -0.89 25.82 -15.48
N ARG A 128 -0.92 26.91 -16.24
CA ARG A 128 -1.76 28.07 -15.91
C ARG A 128 -3.24 27.70 -16.09
N GLY A 129 -4.03 27.86 -15.03
CA GLY A 129 -5.48 27.64 -15.04
C GLY A 129 -5.95 26.57 -14.04
N PRO A 130 -7.26 26.49 -13.78
CA PRO A 130 -7.84 25.55 -12.82
C PRO A 130 -7.83 24.13 -13.39
N VAL A 131 -6.83 23.34 -12.99
CA VAL A 131 -6.65 21.96 -13.42
C VAL A 131 -6.38 21.12 -12.18
N ALA A 132 -7.11 20.02 -12.01
CA ALA A 132 -6.85 19.09 -10.91
C ALA A 132 -5.39 18.59 -10.99
N VAL A 133 -4.64 18.76 -9.91
CA VAL A 133 -3.23 18.32 -9.75
C VAL A 133 -3.12 16.97 -9.04
N ALA A 134 -4.23 16.49 -8.48
CA ALA A 134 -4.35 15.20 -7.81
C ALA A 134 -5.80 14.69 -7.94
N PRO A 135 -6.05 13.37 -7.85
CA PRO A 135 -7.39 12.78 -7.80
C PRO A 135 -7.99 12.89 -6.40
N GLN A 136 -7.82 14.02 -5.71
CA GLN A 136 -8.23 14.14 -4.32
C GLN A 136 -9.76 14.31 -4.23
N LEU A 137 -10.39 13.55 -3.35
CA LEU A 137 -11.80 13.69 -3.03
C LEU A 137 -12.11 15.05 -2.41
N ALA A 138 -13.31 15.56 -2.66
CA ALA A 138 -13.81 16.75 -1.98
C ALA A 138 -13.85 16.54 -0.47
N ALA A 139 -13.74 17.62 0.31
CA ALA A 139 -13.70 17.51 1.77
C ALA A 139 -14.96 16.85 2.36
N ALA A 140 -16.14 17.13 1.79
CA ALA A 140 -17.40 16.52 2.19
C ALA A 140 -17.42 15.00 1.92
N ASP A 141 -17.06 14.59 0.71
CA ASP A 141 -16.97 13.17 0.34
C ASP A 141 -15.96 12.42 1.20
N ARG A 142 -14.82 13.04 1.52
CA ARG A 142 -13.82 12.46 2.44
C ARG A 142 -14.39 12.22 3.83
N ALA A 143 -15.16 13.17 4.37
CA ALA A 143 -15.78 13.02 5.68
C ALA A 143 -16.77 11.84 5.69
N VAL A 144 -17.65 11.79 4.67
CA VAL A 144 -18.60 10.67 4.48
C VAL A 144 -17.88 9.33 4.36
N PHE A 145 -16.84 9.26 3.52
CA PHE A 145 -16.03 8.06 3.34
C PHE A 145 -15.45 7.54 4.66
N PHE A 146 -14.83 8.42 5.46
CA PHE A 146 -14.23 8.00 6.73
C PHE A 146 -15.27 7.65 7.81
N ASP A 147 -16.41 8.33 7.84
CA ASP A 147 -17.53 7.97 8.72
C ASP A 147 -18.07 6.57 8.41
N HIS A 148 -18.33 6.27 7.13
CA HIS A 148 -18.75 4.94 6.72
C HIS A 148 -17.67 3.88 7.00
N LEU A 149 -16.39 4.18 6.72
CA LEU A 149 -15.29 3.24 6.95
C LEU A 149 -15.13 2.87 8.44
N ARG A 150 -15.35 3.84 9.35
CA ARG A 150 -15.40 3.57 10.79
C ARG A 150 -16.57 2.63 11.13
N GLY A 151 -17.76 2.89 10.60
CA GLY A 151 -18.92 2.01 10.74
C GLY A 151 -18.67 0.59 10.19
N THR A 152 -18.02 0.48 9.03
CA THR A 152 -17.60 -0.79 8.43
C THR A 152 -16.63 -1.55 9.33
N THR A 153 -15.68 -0.84 9.96
CA THR A 153 -14.75 -1.45 10.93
C THR A 153 -15.53 -2.06 12.10
N GLU A 154 -16.46 -1.31 12.69
CA GLU A 154 -17.28 -1.79 13.82
C GLU A 154 -18.24 -2.92 13.43
N ALA A 155 -18.80 -2.89 12.22
CA ALA A 155 -19.63 -3.96 11.69
C ALA A 155 -18.83 -5.24 11.45
N ALA A 156 -17.66 -5.13 10.82
CA ALA A 156 -16.78 -6.26 10.54
C ALA A 156 -16.30 -6.95 11.83
N ALA A 157 -15.99 -6.20 12.88
CA ALA A 157 -15.63 -6.77 14.19
C ALA A 157 -16.74 -7.68 14.76
N ARG A 158 -18.01 -7.38 14.49
CA ARG A 158 -19.17 -8.16 14.96
C ARG A 158 -19.40 -9.44 14.14
N GLN A 159 -18.82 -9.57 12.95
CA GLN A 159 -18.96 -10.74 12.08
C GLN A 159 -18.02 -11.90 12.48
N GLY A 160 -17.16 -11.72 13.49
CA GLY A 160 -16.21 -12.76 13.92
C GLY A 160 -15.18 -13.07 12.84
N GLU A 161 -14.86 -14.36 12.65
CA GLU A 161 -13.81 -14.80 11.71
C GLU A 161 -14.04 -14.33 10.27
N GLY A 162 -15.30 -14.31 9.81
CA GLY A 162 -15.66 -13.86 8.46
C GLY A 162 -15.43 -12.36 8.22
N GLY A 163 -15.28 -11.57 9.29
CA GLY A 163 -15.04 -10.13 9.21
C GLY A 163 -13.58 -9.71 9.38
N VAL A 164 -12.65 -10.62 9.69
CA VAL A 164 -11.27 -10.28 10.09
C VAL A 164 -10.52 -9.50 9.00
N LEU A 165 -10.63 -9.96 7.74
CA LEU A 165 -9.98 -9.28 6.62
C LEU A 165 -10.56 -7.87 6.42
N LEU A 166 -11.89 -7.76 6.38
CA LEU A 166 -12.58 -6.48 6.25
C LEU A 166 -12.18 -5.52 7.38
N HIS A 167 -12.23 -6.00 8.62
CA HIS A 167 -11.90 -5.22 9.80
C HIS A 167 -10.49 -4.64 9.72
N ARG A 168 -9.47 -5.48 9.50
CA ARG A 168 -8.08 -5.00 9.53
C ARG A 168 -7.77 -4.02 8.39
N GLN A 169 -8.39 -4.22 7.22
CA GLN A 169 -8.14 -3.37 6.05
C GLN A 169 -8.86 -2.03 6.19
N ALA A 170 -10.11 -2.06 6.68
CA ALA A 170 -10.85 -0.84 7.01
C ALA A 170 -10.14 -0.03 8.10
N LEU A 171 -9.68 -0.68 9.16
CA LEU A 171 -8.89 -0.05 10.22
C LEU A 171 -7.60 0.59 9.69
N TYR A 172 -6.85 -0.13 8.86
CA TYR A 172 -5.64 0.41 8.25
C TYR A 172 -5.93 1.65 7.41
N LEU A 173 -6.99 1.64 6.59
CA LEU A 173 -7.36 2.78 5.77
C LEU A 173 -7.91 3.95 6.59
N ALA A 174 -8.59 3.69 7.72
CA ALA A 174 -9.06 4.73 8.63
C ALA A 174 -7.90 5.55 9.20
N SER A 175 -6.69 5.00 9.29
CA SER A 175 -5.48 5.75 9.69
C SER A 175 -5.03 6.82 8.68
N TYR A 176 -5.65 6.89 7.51
CA TYR A 176 -5.45 8.00 6.56
C TYR A 176 -6.30 9.23 6.89
N ASP A 177 -7.27 9.10 7.80
CA ASP A 177 -8.06 10.24 8.24
C ASP A 177 -7.20 11.21 9.06
N ARG A 178 -7.27 12.49 8.69
CA ARG A 178 -6.63 13.61 9.39
C ARG A 178 -7.68 14.56 9.98
N GLY A 179 -8.94 14.16 9.99
CA GLY A 179 -10.06 14.91 10.56
C GLY A 179 -9.97 15.00 12.08
N PRO A 180 -10.71 15.95 12.69
CA PRO A 180 -10.68 16.18 14.14
C PRO A 180 -11.15 14.96 14.94
N ASP A 181 -12.12 14.21 14.43
CA ASP A 181 -12.70 13.05 15.13
C ASP A 181 -11.83 11.78 15.02
N ALA A 182 -10.86 11.78 14.10
CA ALA A 182 -9.98 10.63 13.86
C ALA A 182 -9.17 10.29 15.12
N ALA A 183 -8.70 11.29 15.87
CA ALA A 183 -7.91 11.08 17.09
C ALA A 183 -8.73 10.39 18.19
N ALA A 184 -9.97 10.84 18.41
CA ALA A 184 -10.86 10.25 19.41
C ALA A 184 -11.24 8.81 19.06
N TRP A 185 -11.61 8.56 17.80
CA TRP A 185 -11.89 7.21 17.32
C TRP A 185 -10.66 6.30 17.41
N THR A 186 -9.48 6.80 17.05
CA THR A 186 -8.22 6.05 17.16
C THR A 186 -7.93 5.65 18.61
N ALA A 187 -8.09 6.58 19.57
CA ALA A 187 -7.92 6.29 20.99
C ALA A 187 -8.92 5.25 21.51
N HIS A 188 -10.17 5.29 21.03
CA HIS A 188 -11.17 4.29 21.35
C HIS A 188 -10.82 2.91 20.77
N THR A 189 -10.44 2.85 19.50
CA THR A 189 -9.99 1.64 18.83
C THR A 189 -8.75 1.06 19.53
N LEU A 190 -7.75 1.88 19.87
CA LEU A 190 -6.61 1.51 20.70
C LEU A 190 -7.04 0.75 21.97
N HIS A 191 -7.98 1.33 22.72
CA HIS A 191 -8.44 0.75 23.97
C HIS A 191 -9.09 -0.61 23.76
N ARG A 192 -9.96 -0.75 22.75
CA ARG A 192 -10.67 -2.00 22.46
C ARG A 192 -9.78 -3.12 21.91
N ARG A 193 -8.58 -2.79 21.44
CA ARG A 193 -7.68 -3.72 20.73
C ARG A 193 -6.45 -4.13 21.54
N ARG A 194 -6.37 -3.70 22.80
CA ARG A 194 -5.26 -4.03 23.71
C ARG A 194 -5.07 -5.52 23.89
N ASP A 195 -6.15 -6.30 23.91
CA ASP A 195 -6.12 -7.75 24.04
C ASP A 195 -5.43 -8.42 22.84
N VAL A 196 -5.74 -7.96 21.61
CA VAL A 196 -5.14 -8.47 20.38
C VAL A 196 -3.66 -8.09 20.29
N LEU A 197 -3.32 -6.86 20.67
CA LEU A 197 -1.92 -6.37 20.70
C LEU A 197 -1.08 -7.00 21.83
N ALA A 198 -1.71 -7.50 22.90
CA ALA A 198 -1.01 -8.09 24.04
C ALA A 198 -0.58 -9.56 23.81
N ARG A 199 -1.09 -10.22 22.76
CA ARG A 199 -0.75 -11.61 22.45
C ARG A 199 0.73 -11.75 22.09
N ARG A 200 1.31 -12.88 22.48
CA ARG A 200 2.71 -13.23 22.17
C ARG A 200 2.76 -14.26 21.06
N GLY A 201 3.76 -14.10 20.19
CA GLY A 201 3.97 -14.95 19.02
C GLY A 201 2.82 -14.95 18.02
N TRP A 202 2.86 -15.93 17.12
CA TRP A 202 1.82 -16.15 16.12
C TRP A 202 0.44 -16.42 16.74
N SER A 203 -0.62 -15.88 16.12
CA SER A 203 -2.02 -16.19 16.48
C SER A 203 -2.96 -15.97 15.29
N PRO A 204 -4.20 -16.49 15.32
CA PRO A 204 -5.18 -16.22 14.26
C PRO A 204 -5.48 -14.73 14.01
N HIS A 205 -5.27 -13.87 15.03
CA HIS A 205 -5.45 -12.42 14.94
C HIS A 205 -4.14 -11.66 14.70
N TRP A 206 -3.05 -12.37 14.40
CA TRP A 206 -1.73 -11.77 14.26
C TRP A 206 -1.69 -10.72 13.13
N ALA A 207 -2.29 -11.05 11.99
CA ALA A 207 -2.42 -10.16 10.85
C ALA A 207 -3.15 -8.86 11.21
N GLU A 208 -4.17 -8.99 12.06
CA GLU A 208 -4.97 -7.89 12.57
C GLU A 208 -4.21 -7.03 13.59
N ALA A 209 -3.45 -7.68 14.49
CA ALA A 209 -2.54 -7.02 15.43
C ALA A 209 -1.50 -6.19 14.68
N ARG A 210 -0.88 -6.75 13.63
CA ARG A 210 0.09 -6.08 12.77
C ARG A 210 -0.51 -4.85 12.09
N SER A 211 -1.67 -4.99 11.45
CA SER A 211 -2.36 -3.87 10.80
C SER A 211 -2.74 -2.77 11.78
N THR A 212 -3.19 -3.16 12.99
CA THR A 212 -3.50 -2.21 14.06
C THR A 212 -2.26 -1.45 14.50
N ALA A 213 -1.18 -2.14 14.85
CA ALA A 213 0.08 -1.53 15.27
C ALA A 213 0.66 -0.59 14.21
N THR A 214 0.58 -0.98 12.93
CA THR A 214 1.04 -0.12 11.82
C THR A 214 0.12 1.07 11.56
N ALA A 215 -1.19 0.94 11.71
CA ALA A 215 -2.12 2.07 11.63
C ALA A 215 -1.81 3.12 12.71
N LEU A 216 -1.47 2.68 13.92
CA LEU A 216 -1.18 3.56 15.06
C LEU A 216 0.14 4.29 14.93
N ALA A 217 1.18 3.59 14.45
CA ALA A 217 2.47 4.20 14.14
C ALA A 217 2.33 5.35 13.13
N ARG A 218 1.44 5.22 12.13
CA ARG A 218 1.15 6.31 11.18
C ARG A 218 0.49 7.52 11.81
N LEU A 219 -0.32 7.29 12.83
CA LEU A 219 -1.00 8.35 13.57
C LEU A 219 -0.09 9.00 14.63
N GLY A 220 1.18 8.61 14.69
CA GLY A 220 2.20 9.20 15.55
C GLY A 220 2.41 8.47 16.88
N ASP A 221 1.78 7.31 17.09
CA ASP A 221 2.04 6.45 18.24
C ASP A 221 2.87 5.22 17.84
N PRO A 222 4.20 5.28 17.95
CA PRO A 222 5.08 4.18 17.54
C PRO A 222 5.10 3.01 18.55
N GLN A 223 4.66 3.23 19.80
CA GLN A 223 4.85 2.24 20.87
C GLN A 223 4.13 0.90 20.61
N PRO A 224 2.88 0.87 20.10
CA PRO A 224 2.21 -0.38 19.72
C PRO A 224 2.97 -1.18 18.67
N LEU A 225 3.66 -0.53 17.74
CA LEU A 225 4.49 -1.19 16.73
C LEU A 225 5.75 -1.79 17.35
N LEU A 226 6.42 -1.07 18.25
CA LEU A 226 7.57 -1.58 18.98
C LEU A 226 7.20 -2.77 19.88
N ASP A 227 6.05 -2.69 20.57
CA ASP A 227 5.54 -3.78 21.39
C ASP A 227 5.19 -5.01 20.54
N PHE A 228 4.57 -4.80 19.37
CA PHE A 228 4.27 -5.87 18.42
C PHE A 228 5.53 -6.58 17.93
N ILE A 229 6.56 -5.81 17.50
CA ILE A 229 7.84 -6.38 17.06
C ILE A 229 8.45 -7.24 18.18
N ASN A 230 8.45 -6.74 19.41
CA ASN A 230 9.09 -7.44 20.54
C ASN A 230 8.33 -8.65 21.07
N ARG A 231 7.00 -8.67 20.97
CA ARG A 231 6.16 -9.68 21.62
C ARG A 231 5.58 -10.69 20.65
N ALA A 232 5.24 -10.25 19.46
CA ALA A 232 4.44 -11.01 18.50
C ALA A 232 5.20 -11.41 17.25
N LEU A 233 6.38 -10.83 17.00
CA LEU A 233 7.15 -11.08 15.79
C LEU A 233 8.48 -11.75 16.11
N ALA A 234 9.32 -11.06 16.87
CA ALA A 234 10.67 -11.50 17.07
C ALA A 234 10.76 -12.76 17.93
N ASP A 235 11.76 -13.59 17.62
CA ASP A 235 12.01 -14.88 18.28
C ASP A 235 10.87 -15.91 18.08
N ASP A 236 9.99 -15.71 17.10
CA ASP A 236 8.94 -16.66 16.66
C ASP A 236 9.01 -16.90 15.15
N ASP A 237 9.57 -18.04 14.74
CA ASP A 237 9.74 -18.40 13.32
C ASP A 237 8.45 -18.34 12.49
N THR A 238 7.29 -18.63 13.09
CA THR A 238 6.01 -18.61 12.37
C THR A 238 5.57 -17.17 12.12
N ALA A 239 5.75 -16.29 13.11
CA ALA A 239 5.46 -14.87 12.97
C ALA A 239 6.44 -14.17 12.01
N GLU A 240 7.73 -14.55 12.04
CA GLU A 240 8.73 -14.04 11.10
C GLU A 240 8.37 -14.40 9.65
N ALA A 241 8.02 -15.66 9.41
CA ALA A 241 7.57 -16.10 8.09
C ALA A 241 6.30 -15.36 7.64
N ALA A 242 5.32 -15.20 8.54
CA ALA A 242 4.11 -14.43 8.26
C ALA A 242 4.39 -12.98 7.89
N ASN A 243 5.34 -12.33 8.57
CA ASN A 243 5.74 -10.97 8.26
C ASN A 243 6.40 -10.87 6.88
N LEU A 244 7.31 -11.79 6.55
CA LEU A 244 7.96 -11.81 5.23
C LEU A 244 6.95 -12.09 4.11
N ASN A 245 6.05 -13.05 4.28
CA ASN A 245 4.97 -13.33 3.32
C ASN A 245 4.07 -12.12 3.12
N TYR A 246 3.66 -11.43 4.20
CA TYR A 246 2.89 -10.19 4.07
C TYR A 246 3.68 -9.10 3.34
N TRP A 247 4.96 -8.91 3.65
CA TRP A 247 5.79 -7.94 2.96
C TRP A 247 5.98 -8.30 1.48
N ALA A 248 6.08 -9.59 1.14
CA ALA A 248 6.15 -10.06 -0.23
C ALA A 248 4.88 -9.68 -1.01
N LEU A 249 3.69 -9.88 -0.41
CA LEU A 249 2.44 -9.42 -1.00
C LEU A 249 2.39 -7.89 -1.11
N TRP A 250 2.68 -7.20 0.00
CA TRP A 250 2.58 -5.75 0.09
C TRP A 250 3.48 -5.06 -0.92
N LEU A 251 4.71 -5.54 -1.10
CA LEU A 251 5.71 -4.96 -2.00
C LEU A 251 5.71 -5.57 -3.41
N GLY A 252 4.78 -6.49 -3.71
CA GLY A 252 4.59 -7.08 -5.04
C GLY A 252 5.60 -8.18 -5.42
N ALA A 253 6.37 -8.72 -4.47
CA ALA A 253 7.18 -9.92 -4.70
C ALA A 253 6.31 -11.18 -4.83
N LEU A 254 5.19 -11.23 -4.09
CA LEU A 254 4.13 -12.21 -4.29
C LEU A 254 3.06 -11.60 -5.20
N THR A 255 2.94 -12.13 -6.41
CA THR A 255 2.11 -11.55 -7.48
C THR A 255 0.68 -12.07 -7.53
N LEU A 256 0.43 -13.23 -6.92
CA LEU A 256 -0.90 -13.84 -6.90
C LEU A 256 -1.79 -13.16 -5.86
N PRO A 257 -3.03 -12.76 -6.22
CA PRO A 257 -4.00 -12.24 -5.27
C PRO A 257 -4.28 -13.22 -4.14
N GLN A 258 -4.39 -12.70 -2.92
CA GLN A 258 -4.66 -13.50 -1.71
C GLN A 258 -6.07 -13.22 -1.20
N PRO A 259 -6.94 -14.24 -1.06
CA PRO A 259 -8.31 -14.04 -0.62
C PRO A 259 -8.46 -13.79 0.87
N ASP A 260 -7.49 -14.24 1.67
CA ASP A 260 -7.48 -14.11 3.12
C ASP A 260 -6.03 -14.08 3.64
N ASP A 261 -5.85 -14.25 4.96
CA ASP A 261 -4.57 -14.26 5.64
C ASP A 261 -3.88 -15.62 5.74
N ALA A 262 -4.46 -16.67 5.18
CA ALA A 262 -3.92 -18.02 5.32
C ALA A 262 -2.55 -18.16 4.67
N PHE A 263 -2.28 -17.43 3.58
CA PHE A 263 -0.98 -17.44 2.87
C PHE A 263 0.19 -17.02 3.76
N MET A 264 -0.06 -16.23 4.82
CA MET A 264 0.99 -15.83 5.76
C MET A 264 1.62 -17.02 6.48
N ARG A 265 0.89 -18.13 6.59
CA ARG A 265 1.33 -19.32 7.35
C ARG A 265 2.37 -20.16 6.61
N ASP A 266 2.69 -19.85 5.36
CA ASP A 266 3.72 -20.58 4.61
C ASP A 266 5.11 -20.36 5.22
N ARG A 267 5.59 -21.33 6.00
CA ARG A 267 6.90 -21.29 6.65
C ARG A 267 8.04 -21.66 5.71
N ASP A 268 7.74 -22.24 4.55
CA ASP A 268 8.75 -22.58 3.55
C ASP A 268 9.16 -21.34 2.74
N LEU A 269 8.49 -20.20 2.96
CA LEU A 269 8.73 -18.92 2.28
C LEU A 269 8.73 -19.09 0.75
N SER A 270 7.78 -19.88 0.26
CA SER A 270 7.70 -20.27 -1.13
C SER A 270 6.78 -19.33 -1.92
N GLY A 271 6.93 -19.32 -3.25
CA GLY A 271 5.99 -18.60 -4.14
C GLY A 271 6.28 -17.12 -4.37
N TRP A 272 7.39 -16.57 -3.87
CA TRP A 272 7.86 -15.22 -4.18
C TRP A 272 9.38 -15.15 -4.27
N ASP A 273 9.91 -14.13 -4.95
CA ASP A 273 11.35 -13.93 -5.16
C ASP A 273 11.99 -13.11 -4.01
N PRO A 274 12.94 -13.68 -3.24
CA PRO A 274 13.60 -12.97 -2.15
C PRO A 274 14.41 -11.74 -2.58
N VAL A 275 14.93 -11.71 -3.82
CA VAL A 275 15.68 -10.55 -4.33
C VAL A 275 14.72 -9.38 -4.58
N THR A 276 13.53 -9.65 -5.13
CA THR A 276 12.48 -8.65 -5.33
C THR A 276 11.98 -8.10 -3.99
N LEU A 277 11.80 -8.95 -2.97
CA LEU A 277 11.44 -8.49 -1.63
C LEU A 277 12.54 -7.61 -1.00
N LEU A 278 13.81 -8.03 -1.07
CA LEU A 278 14.95 -7.24 -0.60
C LEU A 278 14.96 -5.84 -1.23
N ARG A 279 14.78 -5.77 -2.55
CA ARG A 279 14.69 -4.49 -3.30
C ARG A 279 13.56 -3.61 -2.75
N GLY A 280 12.37 -4.20 -2.55
CA GLY A 280 11.21 -3.47 -2.05
C GLY A 280 11.41 -2.92 -0.63
N LEU A 281 12.01 -3.72 0.26
CA LEU A 281 12.32 -3.31 1.64
C LEU A 281 13.39 -2.22 1.67
N ALA A 282 14.47 -2.38 0.89
CA ALA A 282 15.53 -1.38 0.79
C ALA A 282 15.00 -0.02 0.30
N LEU A 283 14.20 -0.01 -0.76
CA LEU A 283 13.57 1.22 -1.27
C LEU A 283 12.60 1.84 -0.26
N GLY A 284 11.90 1.02 0.54
CA GLY A 284 10.93 1.49 1.53
C GLY A 284 11.54 2.07 2.81
N LEU A 285 12.78 1.70 3.14
CA LEU A 285 13.43 1.99 4.42
C LEU A 285 13.46 3.50 4.75
N HIS A 286 13.62 4.39 3.76
CA HIS A 286 13.60 5.84 3.95
C HIS A 286 12.22 6.49 3.76
N LEU A 287 11.29 5.81 3.09
CA LEU A 287 10.02 6.39 2.64
C LEU A 287 8.89 6.33 3.68
N ALA A 288 9.16 5.79 4.87
CA ALA A 288 8.14 5.40 5.83
C ALA A 288 8.48 5.87 7.25
N PRO A 289 8.45 7.21 7.53
CA PRO A 289 8.63 7.72 8.88
C PRO A 289 7.57 7.10 9.81
N GLY A 290 8.01 6.51 10.92
CA GLY A 290 7.17 5.76 11.87
C GLY A 290 7.18 4.23 11.68
N TYR A 291 7.74 3.71 10.58
CA TYR A 291 7.82 2.27 10.31
C TYR A 291 9.24 1.72 10.24
N VAL A 292 10.24 2.57 10.48
CA VAL A 292 11.64 2.23 10.26
C VAL A 292 12.08 1.00 11.06
N ASP A 293 11.58 0.83 12.30
CA ASP A 293 11.87 -0.35 13.12
C ASP A 293 11.34 -1.65 12.49
N LEU A 294 10.14 -1.62 11.90
CA LEU A 294 9.58 -2.78 11.21
C LEU A 294 10.34 -3.10 9.91
N TYR A 295 10.79 -2.07 9.17
CA TYR A 295 11.64 -2.28 8.00
C TYR A 295 13.01 -2.87 8.36
N ALA A 296 13.66 -2.32 9.39
CA ALA A 296 14.95 -2.81 9.88
C ALA A 296 14.86 -4.27 10.33
N HIS A 297 13.82 -4.60 11.10
CA HIS A 297 13.57 -5.95 11.56
C HIS A 297 13.28 -6.91 10.39
N SER A 298 12.41 -6.53 9.44
CA SER A 298 12.12 -7.35 8.26
C SER A 298 13.33 -7.59 7.35
N LEU A 299 14.20 -6.58 7.18
CA LEU A 299 15.45 -6.75 6.43
C LEU A 299 16.37 -7.76 7.12
N TRP A 300 16.52 -7.67 8.43
CA TRP A 300 17.29 -8.63 9.20
C TRP A 300 16.71 -10.04 9.13
N ALA A 301 15.39 -10.19 9.30
CA ALA A 301 14.70 -11.48 9.21
C ALA A 301 14.87 -12.11 7.81
N LEU A 302 14.75 -11.30 6.75
CA LEU A 302 14.95 -11.76 5.38
C LEU A 302 16.38 -12.27 5.13
N LEU A 303 17.40 -11.54 5.58
CA LEU A 303 18.80 -11.96 5.42
C LEU A 303 19.15 -13.17 6.27
N THR A 304 18.47 -13.34 7.41
CA THR A 304 18.61 -14.53 8.27
C THR A 304 17.99 -15.75 7.60
N ALA A 305 16.82 -15.61 6.98
CA ALA A 305 16.15 -16.67 6.23
C ALA A 305 16.88 -17.03 4.92
N PHE A 306 17.50 -16.05 4.26
CA PHE A 306 18.24 -16.24 3.01
C PHE A 306 19.66 -15.67 3.09
N PRO A 307 20.62 -16.39 3.72
CA PRO A 307 21.99 -15.92 3.91
C PRO A 307 22.78 -15.66 2.61
N TRP A 308 22.29 -16.17 1.47
CA TRP A 308 22.87 -15.97 0.14
C TRP A 308 22.43 -14.65 -0.55
N LEU A 309 21.42 -13.97 -0.01
CA LEU A 309 20.91 -12.72 -0.58
C LEU A 309 21.95 -11.60 -0.73
N PRO A 310 22.88 -11.39 0.22
CA PRO A 310 23.88 -10.33 0.10
C PRO A 310 24.71 -10.46 -1.19
N GLN A 311 25.06 -11.69 -1.57
CA GLN A 311 25.82 -11.95 -2.79
C GLN A 311 24.97 -11.78 -4.05
N ALA A 312 23.65 -12.00 -3.96
CA ALA A 312 22.70 -11.81 -5.05
C ALA A 312 22.16 -10.37 -5.18
N ALA A 313 22.40 -9.49 -4.19
CA ALA A 313 21.83 -8.14 -4.15
C ALA A 313 22.35 -7.22 -5.27
N GLY A 314 23.54 -7.51 -5.81
CA GLY A 314 24.15 -6.78 -6.92
C GLY A 314 24.16 -5.26 -6.69
N PRO A 315 23.51 -4.45 -7.55
CA PRO A 315 23.53 -2.99 -7.44
C PRO A 315 22.83 -2.43 -6.19
N LEU A 316 22.06 -3.25 -5.45
CA LEU A 316 21.35 -2.81 -4.24
C LEU A 316 22.26 -2.69 -3.01
N ALA A 317 23.37 -3.42 -2.97
CA ALA A 317 24.23 -3.51 -1.78
C ALA A 317 24.79 -2.13 -1.36
N GLY A 318 25.29 -1.35 -2.33
CA GLY A 318 25.86 -0.03 -2.08
C GLY A 318 24.87 0.96 -1.45
N PRO A 319 23.73 1.25 -2.12
CA PRO A 319 22.71 2.16 -1.60
C PRO A 319 22.13 1.70 -0.25
N LEU A 320 21.84 0.41 -0.10
CA LEU A 320 21.28 -0.12 1.15
C LEU A 320 22.26 0.04 2.32
N ARG A 321 23.56 -0.22 2.09
CA ARG A 321 24.60 0.00 3.10
C ARG A 321 24.68 1.47 3.51
N GLU A 322 24.70 2.39 2.55
CA GLU A 322 24.74 3.83 2.83
C GLU A 322 23.51 4.27 3.65
N GLN A 323 22.32 3.84 3.24
CA GLN A 323 21.06 4.15 3.94
C GLN A 323 21.03 3.56 5.35
N ALA A 324 21.48 2.32 5.53
CA ALA A 324 21.58 1.70 6.84
C ALA A 324 22.56 2.47 7.75
N GLY A 325 23.71 2.89 7.22
CA GLY A 325 24.69 3.72 7.95
C GLY A 325 24.08 5.04 8.43
N GLN A 326 23.42 5.78 7.54
CA GLN A 326 22.76 7.05 7.89
C GLN A 326 21.69 6.88 8.99
N LEU A 327 20.93 5.79 8.96
CA LEU A 327 19.92 5.51 9.99
C LEU A 327 20.54 5.07 11.33
N LEU A 328 21.65 4.34 11.29
CA LEU A 328 22.41 3.97 12.49
C LEU A 328 23.04 5.19 13.17
N ASP A 329 23.41 6.22 12.43
CA ASP A 329 23.91 7.47 13.03
C ASP A 329 22.77 8.32 13.64
N GLY A 330 21.52 8.08 13.24
CA GLY A 330 20.33 8.77 13.73
C GLY A 330 19.80 8.26 15.08
N ALA A 331 18.89 9.02 15.69
CA ALA A 331 18.26 8.68 16.98
C ALA A 331 16.91 7.93 16.87
N ALA A 332 16.42 7.67 15.65
CA ALA A 332 15.04 7.24 15.40
C ALA A 332 14.76 5.74 15.64
N LEU A 333 15.79 4.92 15.87
CA LEU A 333 15.67 3.47 15.99
C LEU A 333 15.57 3.03 17.45
N SER A 334 14.71 2.05 17.71
CA SER A 334 14.75 1.28 18.96
C SER A 334 16.09 0.55 19.12
N ALA A 335 16.43 0.20 20.37
CA ALA A 335 17.67 -0.51 20.66
C ALA A 335 17.76 -1.87 19.92
N ARG A 336 16.63 -2.54 19.70
CA ARG A 336 16.57 -3.80 18.94
C ARG A 336 16.82 -3.56 17.47
N SER A 337 16.02 -2.70 16.84
CA SER A 337 16.14 -2.42 15.41
C SER A 337 17.49 -1.82 15.04
N ARG A 338 18.14 -1.09 15.96
CA ARG A 338 19.54 -0.66 15.80
C ARG A 338 20.51 -1.85 15.70
N ARG A 339 20.37 -2.88 16.54
CA ARG A 339 21.22 -4.09 16.46
C ARG A 339 20.96 -4.87 15.18
N GLU A 340 19.69 -5.04 14.82
CA GLU A 340 19.27 -5.73 13.59
C GLU A 340 19.78 -5.00 12.35
N LEU A 341 19.63 -3.67 12.29
CA LEU A 341 20.14 -2.86 11.18
C LEU A 341 21.67 -2.82 11.13
N ALA A 342 22.35 -2.86 12.28
CA ALA A 342 23.81 -2.99 12.32
C ALA A 342 24.27 -4.32 11.72
N HIS A 343 23.53 -5.41 11.96
CA HIS A 343 23.79 -6.70 11.31
C HIS A 343 23.56 -6.63 9.80
N VAL A 344 22.45 -6.03 9.34
CA VAL A 344 22.20 -5.78 7.90
C VAL A 344 23.37 -5.01 7.28
N HIS A 345 23.79 -3.91 7.91
CA HIS A 345 24.92 -3.09 7.44
C HIS A 345 26.22 -3.91 7.36
N TYR A 346 26.54 -4.69 8.40
CA TYR A 346 27.73 -5.53 8.46
C TYR A 346 27.77 -6.56 7.33
N VAL A 347 26.66 -7.26 7.09
CA VAL A 347 26.55 -8.31 6.07
C VAL A 347 26.78 -7.75 4.67
N PHE A 348 26.30 -6.55 4.37
CA PHE A 348 26.55 -5.89 3.09
C PHE A 348 27.95 -5.26 2.97
N ASP A 349 28.65 -5.06 4.08
CA ASP A 349 30.03 -4.57 4.07
C ASP A 349 31.04 -5.69 3.82
N HIS A 350 30.78 -6.90 4.36
CA HIS A 350 31.74 -8.02 4.38
C HIS A 350 31.58 -9.04 3.24
N ASN A 351 30.44 -9.08 2.52
CA ASN A 351 30.20 -10.04 1.43
C ASN A 351 30.57 -9.48 0.04
N ARG A 352 31.78 -8.91 -0.09
CA ARG A 352 32.29 -8.35 -1.35
C ARG A 352 32.85 -9.39 -2.30
#